data_AF-A0A8T1SRA4-F1
#
_entry.id   AF-A0A8T1SRA4-F1
#
_cell.length_a   1.000
_cell.length_b   1.000
_cell.length_c   1.000
_cell.angle_alpha   90.00
_cell.angle_beta   90.00
_cell.angle_gamma   90.00
#
_symmetry.space_group_name_H-M   'P 1'
#
loop_
_entity.id
_entity.type
_entity.pdbx_description
1 polymer ?
#
loop_
_entity_poly.entity_id
_entity_poly.type
_entity_poly.pdbx_seq_one_letter_code
_entity_poly.pdbx_strand_id
1 'polypeptide(L)'
;MDSSYNDIPLHSNIWWLSRGKVLVRFANCFDAIKAFLSEKGQIYPELDDDKWLCKLMFLTDITAHLNKFNLCLRGAGQTVLDLYKTWKAFVVKLAVFSRDIRTWTFRY
;
A
#
# COMPACT_ATOMS: atom_id res chain seq x y z
N MET A 1 6.23 -19.24 -15.01
CA MET A 1 5.21 -18.22 -14.70
C MET A 1 5.92 -16.88 -14.78
N ASP A 2 5.83 -16.22 -15.93
CA ASP A 2 6.51 -14.96 -16.22
C ASP A 2 5.96 -13.83 -15.33
N SER A 3 6.75 -13.37 -14.37
CA SER A 3 6.43 -12.18 -13.60
C SER A 3 6.85 -10.94 -14.39
N SER A 4 5.89 -10.13 -14.83
CA SER A 4 6.09 -8.93 -15.66
C SER A 4 6.78 -7.76 -14.94
N TYR A 5 7.62 -8.01 -13.94
CA TYR A 5 8.26 -7.00 -13.10
C TYR A 5 9.79 -7.13 -13.16
N ASN A 6 10.35 -6.77 -14.31
CA ASN A 6 11.79 -6.93 -14.58
C ASN A 6 12.71 -5.88 -13.94
N ASP A 7 12.21 -4.84 -13.27
CA ASP A 7 13.08 -3.90 -12.59
C ASP A 7 12.49 -3.35 -11.28
N ILE A 8 13.32 -3.37 -10.24
CA ILE A 8 13.07 -2.74 -8.94
C ILE A 8 13.80 -1.40 -8.97
N PRO A 9 13.10 -0.25 -9.05
CA PRO A 9 13.74 1.03 -8.82
C PRO A 9 14.00 1.14 -7.31
N LEU A 10 15.17 0.68 -6.87
CA LEU A 10 15.63 0.73 -5.47
C LEU A 10 15.82 2.18 -4.97
N HIS A 11 15.94 3.15 -5.88
CA HIS A 11 16.20 4.54 -5.55
C HIS A 11 15.23 5.49 -6.23
N SER A 12 14.14 5.82 -5.53
CA SER A 12 13.43 7.09 -5.74
C SER A 12 13.50 7.86 -4.43
N ASN A 13 13.93 9.12 -4.47
CA ASN A 13 14.22 10.03 -3.33
C ASN A 13 13.00 10.40 -2.46
N ILE A 14 12.01 9.52 -2.41
CA ILE A 14 10.75 9.67 -1.69
C ILE A 14 10.54 8.35 -0.99
N TRP A 15 11.14 8.24 0.19
CA TRP A 15 11.42 6.98 0.88
C TRP A 15 10.20 6.11 1.17
N TRP A 16 9.03 6.72 1.32
CA TRP A 16 7.78 6.02 1.57
C TRP A 16 7.06 5.59 0.29
N LEU A 17 7.39 6.20 -0.85
CA LEU A 17 6.81 5.89 -2.16
C LEU A 17 7.34 4.56 -2.72
N SER A 18 8.64 4.32 -2.55
CA SER A 18 9.25 3.03 -2.86
C SER A 18 8.71 1.94 -1.94
N ARG A 19 8.60 2.22 -0.63
CA ARG A 19 8.03 1.27 0.34
C ARG A 19 6.57 0.91 0.07
N GLY A 20 5.73 1.89 -0.30
CA GLY A 20 4.35 1.63 -0.71
C GLY A 20 4.27 0.78 -1.98
N LYS A 21 5.13 1.03 -2.97
CA LYS A 21 5.21 0.18 -4.18
C LYS A 21 5.66 -1.25 -3.86
N VAL A 22 6.60 -1.42 -2.93
CA VAL A 22 7.03 -2.75 -2.46
C VAL A 22 5.88 -3.48 -1.78
N LEU A 23 5.12 -2.80 -0.90
CA LEU A 23 3.95 -3.37 -0.23
C LEU A 23 2.88 -3.83 -1.23
N VAL A 24 2.56 -3.00 -2.23
CA VAL A 24 1.59 -3.38 -3.29
C VAL A 24 2.08 -4.62 -4.06
N ARG A 25 3.35 -4.68 -4.43
CA ARG A 25 3.91 -5.87 -5.10
C ARG A 25 3.88 -7.10 -4.20
N PHE A 26 4.20 -6.94 -2.91
CA PHE A 26 4.17 -8.01 -1.93
C PHE A 26 2.75 -8.57 -1.77
N ALA A 27 1.75 -7.70 -1.63
CA ALA A 27 0.34 -8.10 -1.56
C ALA A 27 -0.13 -8.82 -2.83
N ASN A 28 0.25 -8.32 -4.02
CA ASN A 28 -0.11 -8.96 -5.29
C ASN A 28 0.55 -10.33 -5.49
N CYS A 29 1.76 -10.52 -4.96
CA CYS A 29 2.51 -11.77 -5.05
C CYS A 29 2.34 -12.64 -3.80
N PHE A 30 1.39 -12.34 -2.92
CA PHE A 30 1.31 -12.93 -1.59
C PHE A 30 1.22 -14.46 -1.64
N ASP A 31 0.34 -14.99 -2.48
CA ASP A 31 0.17 -16.44 -2.65
C ASP A 31 1.43 -17.12 -3.20
N ALA A 32 2.11 -16.48 -4.16
CA ALA A 32 3.36 -16.99 -4.73
C ALA A 32 4.50 -16.99 -3.71
N ILE A 33 4.57 -15.97 -2.85
CA ILE A 33 5.55 -15.88 -1.76
C ILE A 33 5.26 -16.97 -0.73
N LYS A 34 3.99 -17.18 -0.36
CA LYS A 34 3.58 -18.23 0.58
C LYS A 34 3.94 -19.63 0.07
N ALA A 35 3.69 -19.90 -1.21
CA ALA A 35 4.08 -21.15 -1.86
C ALA A 35 5.61 -21.33 -1.87
N PHE A 36 6.36 -20.31 -2.27
CA PHE A 36 7.82 -20.33 -2.28
C PHE A 36 8.44 -20.61 -0.89
N LEU A 37 7.91 -19.98 0.16
CA LEU A 37 8.39 -20.19 1.53
C LEU A 37 8.10 -21.61 2.02
N SER A 38 6.93 -22.14 1.66
CA SER A 38 6.54 -23.52 1.96
C SER A 38 7.47 -24.54 1.29
N GLU A 39 7.85 -24.33 0.02
CA GLU A 39 8.84 -25.15 -0.68
C GLU A 39 10.23 -25.13 -0.01
N LYS A 40 10.58 -24.01 0.63
CA LYS A 40 11.83 -23.87 1.39
C LYS A 40 11.75 -24.42 2.81
N GLY A 41 10.60 -24.96 3.23
CA GLY A 41 10.35 -25.42 4.59
C GLY A 41 10.35 -24.29 5.63
N GLN A 42 10.16 -23.04 5.20
CA GLN A 42 10.07 -21.88 6.07
C GLN A 42 8.61 -21.60 6.42
N ILE A 43 8.29 -21.67 7.70
CA ILE A 43 6.93 -21.46 8.21
C ILE A 43 6.89 -20.12 8.93
N TYR A 44 5.94 -19.28 8.52
CA TYR A 44 5.67 -17.99 9.15
C TYR A 44 4.18 -17.97 9.55
N PRO A 45 3.86 -18.05 10.85
CA PRO A 45 2.48 -18.09 11.34
C PRO A 45 1.62 -16.92 10.86
N GLU A 46 2.24 -15.77 10.62
CA GLU A 46 1.58 -14.56 10.14
C GLU A 46 0.97 -14.73 8.75
N LEU A 47 1.50 -15.63 7.91
CA LEU A 47 1.00 -15.89 6.56
C LEU A 47 -0.31 -16.71 6.54
N ASP A 48 -0.68 -17.26 7.69
CA ASP A 48 -1.92 -18.01 7.91
C ASP A 48 -2.89 -17.29 8.86
N ASP A 49 -2.51 -16.13 9.41
CA ASP A 49 -3.38 -15.32 10.28
C ASP A 49 -4.18 -14.30 9.46
N ASP A 50 -5.47 -14.58 9.26
CA ASP A 50 -6.42 -13.69 8.57
C ASP A 50 -6.42 -12.26 9.13
N LYS A 51 -6.23 -12.08 10.44
CA LYS A 51 -6.17 -10.73 11.05
C LYS A 51 -4.89 -10.01 10.66
N TRP A 52 -3.77 -10.73 10.55
CA TRP A 52 -2.53 -10.16 10.08
C TRP A 52 -2.62 -9.80 8.60
N LEU A 53 -3.21 -10.68 7.78
CA LEU A 53 -3.48 -10.42 6.36
C LEU A 53 -4.35 -9.18 6.17
N CYS A 54 -5.46 -9.06 6.91
CA CYS A 54 -6.31 -7.87 6.86
C CYS A 54 -5.53 -6.58 7.18
N LYS A 55 -4.64 -6.60 8.17
CA LYS A 55 -3.78 -5.45 8.51
C LYS A 55 -2.79 -5.14 7.40
N LEU A 56 -2.21 -6.15 6.77
CA LEU A 56 -1.27 -5.99 5.66
C LEU A 56 -1.97 -5.35 4.45
N MET A 57 -3.15 -5.85 4.08
CA MET A 57 -3.95 -5.29 2.98
C MET A 57 -4.35 -3.84 3.27
N PHE A 58 -4.78 -3.57 4.50
CA PHE A 58 -5.10 -2.22 4.97
C PHE A 58 -3.93 -1.25 4.90
N LEU A 59 -2.75 -1.68 5.35
CA LEU A 59 -1.54 -0.88 5.25
C LEU A 59 -1.17 -0.61 3.78
N THR A 60 -1.35 -1.61 2.91
CA THR A 60 -1.10 -1.49 1.48
C THR A 60 -2.02 -0.46 0.83
N ASP A 61 -3.31 -0.47 1.16
CA ASP A 61 -4.28 0.51 0.64
C ASP A 61 -3.98 1.94 1.11
N ILE A 62 -3.69 2.13 2.41
CA ILE A 62 -3.34 3.46 2.94
C ILE A 62 -2.08 4.00 2.25
N THR A 63 -1.05 3.17 2.11
CA THR A 63 0.21 3.60 1.49
C THR A 63 0.03 3.90 0.00
N ALA A 64 -0.86 3.18 -0.71
CA ALA A 64 -1.23 3.50 -2.08
C ALA A 64 -1.98 4.85 -2.17
N HIS A 65 -2.91 5.12 -1.27
CA HIS A 65 -3.64 6.40 -1.21
C HIS A 65 -2.72 7.59 -0.89
N LEU A 66 -1.79 7.41 0.05
CA LEU A 66 -0.73 8.38 0.31
C LEU A 66 0.08 8.63 -0.96
N ASN A 67 0.51 7.57 -1.66
CA ASN A 67 1.37 7.70 -2.83
C ASN A 67 0.68 8.52 -3.92
N LYS A 68 -0.60 8.22 -4.19
CA LYS A 68 -1.42 9.01 -5.10
C LYS A 68 -1.50 10.48 -4.69
N PHE A 69 -1.76 10.76 -3.42
CA PHE A 69 -1.82 12.13 -2.90
C PHE A 69 -0.51 12.89 -3.12
N ASN A 70 0.64 12.28 -2.81
CA ASN A 70 1.95 12.91 -2.97
C ASN A 70 2.41 13.04 -4.43
N LEU A 71 1.97 12.15 -5.31
CA LEU A 71 2.14 12.34 -6.74
C LEU A 71 1.32 13.54 -7.23
N CYS A 72 0.08 13.68 -6.77
CA CYS A 72 -0.73 14.87 -7.08
C CYS A 72 -0.01 16.14 -6.62
N LEU A 73 0.42 16.23 -5.35
CA LEU A 73 1.09 17.44 -4.83
C LEU A 73 2.36 17.86 -5.58
N ARG A 74 3.03 16.92 -6.27
CA ARG A 74 4.24 17.19 -7.05
C ARG A 74 4.00 17.32 -8.54
N GLY A 75 2.76 17.13 -9.00
CA GLY A 75 2.40 17.35 -10.39
C GLY A 75 2.58 18.82 -10.75
N ALA A 76 3.20 19.08 -11.90
CA ALA A 76 3.26 20.43 -12.44
C ALA A 76 1.89 20.84 -13.01
N GLY A 77 1.64 22.16 -13.09
CA GLY A 77 0.44 22.72 -13.71
C GLY A 77 -0.82 22.73 -12.83
N GLN A 78 -0.70 22.52 -11.52
CA GLN A 78 -1.82 22.61 -10.59
C GLN A 78 -1.93 24.01 -9.97
N THR A 79 -3.16 24.52 -9.83
CA THR A 79 -3.38 25.77 -9.09
C THR A 79 -3.40 25.52 -7.58
N VAL A 80 -3.25 26.59 -6.78
CA VAL A 80 -3.38 26.52 -5.31
C VAL A 80 -4.76 25.97 -4.90
N LEU A 81 -5.81 26.30 -5.65
CA LEU A 81 -7.17 25.81 -5.40
C LEU A 81 -7.28 24.30 -5.66
N ASP A 82 -6.60 23.78 -6.68
CA ASP A 82 -6.59 22.34 -6.98
C ASP A 82 -5.85 21.54 -5.91
N LEU A 83 -4.72 22.07 -5.43
CA LEU A 83 -3.98 21.51 -4.30
C LEU A 83 -4.82 21.51 -3.03
N TYR A 84 -5.53 22.61 -2.75
CA TYR A 84 -6.42 22.71 -1.58
C TYR A 84 -7.56 21.68 -1.63
N LYS A 85 -8.23 21.52 -2.78
CA LYS A 85 -9.27 20.49 -2.97
C LYS A 85 -8.71 19.09 -2.75
N THR A 86 -7.53 18.81 -3.32
CA THR A 86 -6.85 17.51 -3.18
C THR A 86 -6.49 17.21 -1.73
N TRP A 87 -5.98 18.21 -1.01
CA TRP A 87 -5.68 18.10 0.42
C TRP A 87 -6.94 17.87 1.26
N LYS A 88 -8.00 18.66 1.06
CA LYS A 88 -9.28 18.48 1.74
C LYS A 88 -9.86 17.07 1.53
N ALA A 89 -9.86 16.58 0.29
CA ALA A 89 -10.31 15.22 -0.01
C ALA A 89 -9.46 14.16 0.69
N PHE A 90 -8.14 14.37 0.79
CA PHE A 90 -7.25 13.46 1.50
C PHE A 90 -7.52 13.43 3.02
N VAL A 91 -7.77 14.59 3.65
CA VAL A 91 -8.15 14.68 5.07
C VAL A 91 -9.44 13.89 5.35
N VAL A 92 -10.44 13.97 4.47
CA VAL A 92 -11.68 13.17 4.62
C VAL A 92 -11.39 11.68 4.54
N LYS A 93 -10.50 11.24 3.64
CA LYS A 93 -10.07 9.83 3.56
C LYS A 93 -9.35 9.37 4.83
N LEU A 94 -8.50 10.20 5.42
CA LEU A 94 -7.84 9.87 6.70
C LEU A 94 -8.85 9.67 7.83
N ALA A 95 -9.92 10.45 7.86
CA ALA A 95 -11.00 10.26 8.84
C ALA A 95 -11.72 8.91 8.64
N VAL A 96 -11.92 8.48 7.40
CA VAL A 96 -12.45 7.15 7.08
C VAL A 96 -11.49 6.05 7.55
N PHE A 97 -10.20 6.13 7.20
CA PHE A 97 -9.22 5.14 7.65
C PHE A 97 -9.11 5.06 9.17
N SER A 98 -9.11 6.21 9.86
CA SER A 98 -9.07 6.26 11.33
C SER A 98 -10.29 5.61 11.96
N ARG A 99 -11.49 5.83 11.37
CA ARG A 99 -12.71 5.14 11.79
C ARG A 99 -12.56 3.63 11.61
N ASP A 100 -12.14 3.19 10.44
CA ASP A 100 -12.06 1.77 10.09
C ASP A 100 -11.06 1.02 10.99
N ILE A 101 -9.93 1.66 11.36
CA ILE A 101 -8.97 1.15 12.36
C ILE A 101 -9.65 0.99 13.73
N ARG A 102 -10.40 2.00 14.17
CA ARG A 102 -11.04 2.00 15.49
C ARG A 102 -12.14 0.96 15.61
N THR A 103 -12.90 0.75 14.54
CA THR A 103 -14.02 -0.19 14.50
C THR A 103 -13.62 -1.60 14.08
N TRP A 104 -12.37 -1.81 13.66
CA TRP A 104 -11.90 -3.06 13.03
C TRP A 104 -12.75 -3.50 11.84
N THR A 105 -13.43 -2.55 11.18
CA THR A 105 -14.27 -2.81 10.01
C THR A 105 -13.47 -2.56 8.74
N PHE A 106 -12.47 -3.40 8.51
CA PHE A 106 -11.78 -3.42 7.24
C PHE A 106 -12.69 -4.08 6.21
N ARG A 107 -12.97 -3.40 5.10
CA ARG A 107 -13.75 -3.98 4.00
C ARG A 107 -12.77 -4.71 3.06
N TYR A 108 -12.58 -6.01 3.30
CA TYR A 108 -11.87 -6.93 2.42
C TYR A 108 -12.77 -8.10 2.05
#